data_AF-A0A956G2F2-F1
#
_entry.id   AF-A0A956G2F2-F1
#
_cell.length_a   1.000
_cell.length_b   1.000
_cell.length_c   1.000
_cell.angle_alpha   90.00
_cell.angle_beta   90.00
_cell.angle_gamma   90.00
#
_symmetry.space_group_name_H-M   'P 1'
#
loop_
_entity.id
_entity.type
_entity.pdbx_description
1 polymer ?
#
loop_
_entity_poly.entity_id
_entity_poly.type
_entity_poly.pdbx_seq_one_letter_code
_entity_poly.pdbx_strand_id
1 'polypeptide(L)'
;RYIVALGIYQQAVKLDPTATEPSYKAGVCAVALGRMHLAADMFERVLQQDPGNATAKVNLQMARAAAAKRKPNAAYVGGAIASARRDLSAGRYALVERKLARVVRVAKPSARLYELRAEARLGLRKAREALSDAGRALALDPSSAVALRSLGDAQRQLGKRRKAIYYYQLYLARAAQASDRAAIERVIRELEMPGGS
;
A
#
# COMPACT_ATOMS: atom_id res chain seq x y z
N ARG A 1 -3.80 -25.10 -18.90
CA ARG A 1 -3.81 -24.89 -17.43
C ARG A 1 -2.77 -23.83 -17.00
N TYR A 2 -2.88 -22.58 -17.48
CA TYR A 2 -1.86 -21.55 -17.19
C TYR A 2 -1.84 -21.08 -15.72
N ILE A 3 -2.97 -21.14 -15.01
CA ILE A 3 -3.06 -20.78 -13.58
C ILE A 3 -2.23 -21.74 -12.70
N VAL A 4 -2.33 -23.04 -12.94
CA VAL A 4 -1.58 -24.06 -12.19
C VAL A 4 -0.09 -23.95 -12.49
N ALA A 5 0.26 -23.83 -13.77
CA ALA A 5 1.64 -23.65 -14.21
C ALA A 5 2.28 -22.39 -13.60
N LEU A 6 1.54 -21.26 -13.59
CA LEU A 6 2.01 -20.04 -12.94
C LEU A 6 2.31 -20.27 -11.45
N GLY A 7 1.44 -20.98 -10.73
CA GLY A 7 1.65 -21.31 -9.32
C GLY A 7 2.93 -22.12 -9.09
N ILE A 8 3.16 -23.15 -9.92
CA ILE A 8 4.36 -23.99 -9.87
C ILE A 8 5.62 -23.16 -10.12
N TYR A 9 5.65 -22.36 -11.19
CA TYR A 9 6.82 -21.55 -11.49
C TYR A 9 7.08 -20.46 -10.44
N GLN A 10 6.03 -19.87 -9.86
CA GLN A 10 6.19 -18.92 -8.76
C GLN A 10 6.77 -19.57 -7.50
N GLN A 11 6.48 -20.86 -7.25
CA GLN A 11 7.09 -21.61 -6.17
C GLN A 11 8.56 -21.94 -6.49
N ALA A 12 8.85 -22.37 -7.72
CA ALA A 12 10.22 -22.61 -8.17
C ALA A 12 11.10 -21.35 -8.04
N VAL A 13 10.60 -20.18 -8.42
CA VAL A 13 11.31 -18.89 -8.25
C VAL A 13 11.57 -18.53 -6.78
N LYS A 14 10.76 -19.04 -5.83
CA LYS A 14 11.03 -18.83 -4.40
C LYS A 14 12.12 -19.76 -3.88
N LEU A 15 12.18 -20.99 -4.41
CA LEU A 15 13.17 -21.99 -4.03
C LEU A 15 14.54 -21.64 -4.59
N ASP A 16 14.59 -21.18 -5.84
CA ASP A 16 15.79 -20.67 -6.48
C ASP A 16 15.48 -19.33 -7.19
N PRO A 17 15.83 -18.19 -6.55
CA PRO A 17 15.65 -16.87 -7.13
C PRO A 17 16.59 -16.53 -8.29
N THR A 18 17.67 -17.30 -8.48
CA THR A 18 18.70 -17.04 -9.50
C THR A 18 18.41 -17.78 -10.80
N ALA A 19 17.62 -18.85 -10.75
CA ALA A 19 17.15 -19.56 -11.94
C ALA A 19 16.30 -18.65 -12.84
N THR A 20 16.81 -18.38 -14.04
CA THR A 20 16.16 -17.53 -15.05
C THR A 20 14.95 -18.21 -15.68
N GLU A 21 15.01 -19.52 -15.94
CA GLU A 21 13.96 -20.24 -16.65
C GLU A 21 12.60 -20.25 -15.92
N PRO A 22 12.51 -20.54 -14.60
CA PRO A 22 11.26 -20.40 -13.86
C PRO A 22 10.68 -19.00 -13.90
N SER A 23 11.53 -17.97 -13.81
CA SER A 23 11.10 -16.58 -13.93
C SER A 23 10.55 -16.30 -15.33
N TYR A 24 11.24 -16.72 -16.38
CA TYR A 24 10.77 -16.57 -17.76
C TYR A 24 9.43 -17.27 -17.98
N LYS A 25 9.30 -18.53 -17.57
CA LYS A 25 8.06 -19.32 -17.71
C LYS A 25 6.90 -18.76 -16.90
N ALA A 26 7.17 -18.24 -15.69
CA ALA A 26 6.18 -17.50 -14.91
C ALA A 26 5.73 -16.22 -15.63
N GLY A 27 6.64 -15.49 -16.27
CA GLY A 27 6.34 -14.32 -17.08
C GLY A 27 5.41 -14.64 -18.26
N VAL A 28 5.73 -15.69 -19.02
CA VAL A 28 4.90 -16.17 -20.14
C VAL A 28 3.51 -16.59 -19.67
N CYS A 29 3.42 -17.38 -18.59
CA CYS A 29 2.12 -17.76 -18.02
C CYS A 29 1.32 -16.54 -17.56
N ALA A 30 1.99 -15.53 -16.99
CA ALA A 30 1.35 -14.29 -16.57
C ALA A 30 0.82 -13.48 -17.77
N VAL A 31 1.54 -13.44 -18.90
CA VAL A 31 1.04 -12.83 -20.15
C VAL A 31 -0.24 -13.53 -20.61
N ALA A 32 -0.22 -14.88 -20.70
CA ALA A 32 -1.38 -15.67 -21.13
C ALA A 32 -2.62 -15.47 -20.23
N LEU A 33 -2.41 -15.16 -18.95
CA LEU A 33 -3.46 -14.87 -17.98
C LEU A 33 -3.86 -13.38 -17.91
N GLY A 34 -3.30 -12.53 -18.77
CA GLY A 34 -3.55 -11.09 -18.75
C GLY A 34 -2.87 -10.34 -17.59
N ARG A 35 -2.06 -11.00 -16.76
CA ARG A 35 -1.44 -10.43 -15.55
C ARG A 35 -0.18 -9.64 -15.90
N MET A 36 -0.35 -8.55 -16.65
CA MET A 36 0.75 -7.80 -17.28
C MET A 36 1.78 -7.23 -16.29
N HIS A 37 1.36 -6.75 -15.10
CA HIS A 37 2.29 -6.32 -14.06
C HIS A 37 3.15 -7.47 -13.51
N LEU A 38 2.55 -8.65 -13.31
CA LEU A 38 3.29 -9.82 -12.86
C LEU A 38 4.25 -10.32 -13.94
N ALA A 39 3.82 -10.29 -15.20
CA ALA A 39 4.69 -10.62 -16.32
C ALA A 39 5.93 -9.71 -16.36
N ALA A 40 5.74 -8.39 -16.21
CA ALA A 40 6.84 -7.45 -16.12
C ALA A 40 7.80 -7.75 -14.95
N ASP A 41 7.28 -7.94 -13.74
CA ASP A 41 8.09 -8.29 -12.55
C ASP A 41 8.92 -9.58 -12.80
N MET A 42 8.38 -10.57 -13.52
CA MET A 42 9.08 -11.82 -13.83
C MET A 42 10.16 -11.65 -14.91
N PHE A 43 9.89 -10.90 -15.99
CA PHE A 43 10.90 -10.64 -17.02
C PHE A 43 12.03 -9.73 -16.53
N GLU A 44 11.76 -8.80 -15.61
CA GLU A 44 12.80 -8.01 -14.95
C GLU A 44 13.78 -8.89 -14.18
N ARG A 45 13.30 -9.95 -13.51
CA ARG A 45 14.17 -10.91 -12.82
C ARG A 45 15.05 -11.70 -13.79
N VAL A 46 14.52 -12.09 -14.94
CA VAL A 46 15.34 -12.72 -15.99
C VAL A 46 16.47 -11.79 -16.39
N LEU A 47 16.17 -10.52 -16.66
CA LEU A 47 17.18 -9.53 -17.07
C LEU A 47 18.15 -9.11 -15.97
N GLN A 48 17.82 -9.33 -14.69
CA GLN A 48 18.77 -9.13 -13.59
C GLN A 48 19.88 -10.18 -13.59
N GLN A 49 19.58 -11.42 -14.03
CA GLN A 49 20.54 -12.53 -14.06
C GLN A 49 21.17 -12.69 -15.45
N ASP A 50 20.40 -12.44 -16.51
CA ASP A 50 20.82 -12.49 -17.91
C ASP A 50 20.40 -11.18 -18.63
N PRO A 51 21.20 -10.10 -18.50
CA PRO A 51 20.92 -8.82 -19.15
C PRO A 51 20.89 -8.89 -20.69
N GLY A 52 21.51 -9.91 -21.28
CA GLY A 52 21.61 -10.12 -22.73
C GLY A 52 20.37 -10.77 -23.34
N ASN A 53 19.41 -11.20 -22.52
CA ASN A 53 18.21 -11.92 -22.96
C ASN A 53 17.27 -11.02 -23.80
N ALA A 54 17.47 -11.00 -25.12
CA ALA A 54 16.68 -10.18 -26.04
C ALA A 54 15.19 -10.48 -25.94
N THR A 55 14.83 -11.76 -25.80
CA THR A 55 13.42 -12.20 -25.71
C THR A 55 12.75 -11.69 -24.44
N ALA A 56 13.42 -11.79 -23.28
CA ALA A 56 12.90 -11.24 -22.03
C ALA A 56 12.78 -9.71 -22.09
N LYS A 57 13.70 -9.03 -22.78
CA LYS A 57 13.65 -7.56 -22.98
C LYS A 57 12.44 -7.13 -23.81
N VAL A 58 12.17 -7.80 -24.94
CA VAL A 58 11.00 -7.55 -25.78
C VAL A 58 9.71 -7.83 -25.00
N ASN A 59 9.65 -8.98 -24.33
CA ASN A 59 8.48 -9.38 -23.55
C ASN A 59 8.22 -8.43 -22.37
N LEU A 60 9.27 -7.93 -21.71
CA LEU A 60 9.16 -6.91 -20.66
C LEU A 60 8.58 -5.61 -21.22
N GLN A 61 9.06 -5.14 -22.37
CA GLN A 61 8.56 -3.92 -22.99
C GLN A 61 7.08 -4.05 -23.34
N MET A 62 6.68 -5.17 -23.95
CA MET A 62 5.28 -5.47 -24.26
C MET A 62 4.41 -5.56 -23.00
N ALA A 63 4.88 -6.28 -21.98
CA ALA A 63 4.17 -6.42 -20.72
C ALA A 63 3.97 -5.07 -20.01
N ARG A 64 5.01 -4.21 -20.01
CA ARG A 64 4.92 -2.85 -19.46
C ARG A 64 3.96 -1.97 -20.27
N ALA A 65 4.03 -2.02 -21.59
CA ALA A 65 3.11 -1.26 -22.46
C ALA A 65 1.65 -1.70 -22.26
N ALA A 66 1.40 -3.01 -22.21
CA ALA A 66 0.08 -3.57 -21.95
C ALA A 66 -0.42 -3.25 -20.53
N ALA A 67 0.46 -3.30 -19.52
CA ALA A 67 0.13 -2.91 -18.16
C ALA A 67 -0.21 -1.42 -18.05
N ALA A 68 0.51 -0.55 -18.75
CA ALA A 68 0.24 0.89 -18.79
C ALA A 68 -1.10 1.23 -19.47
N LYS A 69 -1.49 0.46 -20.50
CA LYS A 69 -2.79 0.60 -21.16
C LYS A 69 -3.95 0.06 -20.33
N ARG A 70 -3.69 -0.90 -19.44
CA ARG A 70 -4.70 -1.49 -18.57
C ARG A 70 -4.94 -0.60 -17.35
N LYS A 71 -5.98 0.23 -17.38
CA LYS A 71 -6.46 0.87 -16.14
C LYS A 71 -6.76 -0.24 -15.13
N PRO A 72 -6.25 -0.15 -13.89
CA PRO A 72 -6.57 -1.15 -12.88
C PRO A 72 -8.08 -1.20 -12.73
N ASN A 73 -8.64 -2.39 -12.93
CA ASN A 73 -10.07 -2.59 -12.76
C ASN A 73 -10.43 -2.53 -11.27
N ALA A 74 -11.71 -2.33 -10.97
CA ALA A 74 -12.20 -2.27 -9.59
C ALA A 74 -11.80 -3.51 -8.77
N ALA A 75 -11.70 -4.68 -9.40
CA ALA A 75 -11.27 -5.93 -8.76
C ALA A 75 -9.81 -5.89 -8.26
N TYR A 76 -8.88 -5.31 -9.04
CA TYR A 76 -7.48 -5.16 -8.60
C TYR A 76 -7.38 -4.24 -7.38
N VAL A 77 -8.08 -3.10 -7.42
CA VAL A 77 -8.10 -2.13 -6.30
C VAL A 77 -8.76 -2.74 -5.06
N GLY A 78 -9.91 -3.40 -5.24
CA GLY A 78 -10.62 -4.09 -4.17
C GLY A 78 -9.78 -5.19 -3.52
N GLY A 79 -9.09 -6.00 -4.31
CA GLY A 79 -8.17 -7.04 -3.82
C GLY A 79 -6.98 -6.47 -3.04
N ALA A 80 -6.42 -5.34 -3.51
CA ALA A 80 -5.34 -4.66 -2.80
C ALA A 80 -5.80 -4.11 -1.44
N ILE A 81 -6.97 -3.49 -1.39
CA ILE A 81 -7.60 -3.00 -0.15
C ILE A 81 -7.85 -4.15 0.83
N ALA A 82 -8.48 -5.23 0.38
CA ALA A 82 -8.78 -6.38 1.22
C ALA A 82 -7.51 -7.03 1.78
N SER A 83 -6.46 -7.16 0.96
CA SER A 83 -5.17 -7.66 1.42
C SER A 83 -4.47 -6.70 2.37
N ALA A 84 -4.52 -5.39 2.11
CA ALA A 84 -3.91 -4.38 2.98
C ALA A 84 -4.54 -4.40 4.38
N ARG A 85 -5.86 -4.52 4.48
CA ARG A 85 -6.55 -4.65 5.78
C ARG A 85 -6.06 -5.85 6.58
N ARG A 86 -5.95 -7.03 5.94
CA ARG A 86 -5.42 -8.24 6.60
C ARG A 86 -3.96 -8.07 7.05
N ASP A 87 -3.15 -7.41 6.22
CA ASP A 87 -1.74 -7.16 6.54
C ASP A 87 -1.57 -6.12 7.66
N LEU A 88 -2.43 -5.09 7.73
CA LEU A 88 -2.48 -4.12 8.83
C LEU A 88 -2.83 -4.79 10.16
N SER A 89 -3.89 -5.59 10.21
CA SER A 89 -4.29 -6.34 11.42
C SER A 89 -3.20 -7.30 11.91
N ALA A 90 -2.31 -7.74 11.03
CA ALA A 90 -1.17 -8.58 11.36
C ALA A 90 0.14 -7.81 11.58
N GLY A 91 0.10 -6.47 11.66
CA GLY A 91 1.27 -5.63 11.88
C GLY A 91 2.29 -5.59 10.72
N ARG A 92 1.93 -6.11 9.52
CA ARG A 92 2.82 -6.18 8.35
C ARG A 92 2.86 -4.85 7.59
N TYR A 93 3.19 -3.77 8.29
CA TYR A 93 3.10 -2.40 7.76
C TYR A 93 3.97 -2.16 6.51
N ALA A 94 5.19 -2.67 6.47
CA ALA A 94 6.09 -2.53 5.32
C ALA A 94 5.52 -3.20 4.05
N LEU A 95 4.82 -4.33 4.21
CA LEU A 95 4.16 -5.01 3.10
C LEU A 95 2.99 -4.19 2.54
N VAL A 96 2.20 -3.59 3.44
CA VAL A 96 1.10 -2.69 3.08
C VAL A 96 1.62 -1.49 2.31
N GLU A 97 2.64 -0.80 2.83
CA GLU A 97 3.19 0.40 2.19
C GLU A 97 3.68 0.08 0.77
N ARG A 98 4.50 -0.98 0.62
CA ARG A 98 5.04 -1.38 -0.69
C ARG A 98 3.93 -1.74 -1.68
N LYS A 99 2.91 -2.46 -1.23
CA LYS A 99 1.78 -2.89 -2.06
C LYS A 99 0.94 -1.71 -2.51
N LEU A 100 0.51 -0.86 -1.57
CA LEU A 100 -0.33 0.29 -1.87
C LEU A 100 0.43 1.38 -2.64
N ALA A 101 1.74 1.52 -2.47
CA ALA A 101 2.57 2.43 -3.27
C ALA A 101 2.49 2.14 -4.78
N ARG A 102 2.36 0.87 -5.19
CA ARG A 102 2.14 0.51 -6.60
C ARG A 102 0.72 0.87 -7.04
N VAL A 103 -0.27 0.51 -6.21
CA VAL A 103 -1.69 0.69 -6.53
C VAL A 103 -2.03 2.16 -6.73
N VAL A 104 -1.59 3.06 -5.85
CA VAL A 104 -1.91 4.49 -5.97
C VAL A 104 -1.27 5.18 -7.17
N ARG A 105 -0.24 4.59 -7.79
CA ARG A 105 0.40 5.14 -9.00
C ARG A 105 -0.43 4.86 -10.25
N VAL A 106 -1.17 3.75 -10.25
CA VAL A 106 -1.88 3.26 -11.44
C VAL A 106 -3.40 3.39 -11.32
N ALA A 107 -3.93 3.41 -10.09
CA ALA A 107 -5.35 3.47 -9.83
C ALA A 107 -5.88 4.90 -9.73
N LYS A 108 -7.19 5.04 -10.00
CA LYS A 108 -7.90 6.28 -9.67
C LYS A 108 -7.71 6.57 -8.17
N PRO A 109 -7.46 7.84 -7.79
CA PRO A 109 -7.38 8.23 -6.38
C PRO A 109 -8.61 7.76 -5.60
N SER A 110 -8.38 7.20 -4.41
CA SER A 110 -9.43 6.73 -3.51
C SER A 110 -9.03 7.07 -2.10
N ALA A 111 -9.92 7.68 -1.32
CA ALA A 111 -9.69 7.99 0.08
C ALA A 111 -9.21 6.75 0.84
N ARG A 112 -9.86 5.61 0.60
CA ARG A 112 -9.55 4.33 1.27
C ARG A 112 -8.12 3.83 1.03
N LEU A 113 -7.57 4.01 -0.17
CA LEU A 113 -6.18 3.61 -0.45
C LEU A 113 -5.18 4.45 0.34
N TYR A 114 -5.45 5.75 0.44
CA TYR A 114 -4.61 6.68 1.20
C TYR A 114 -4.73 6.46 2.71
N GLU A 115 -5.93 6.20 3.25
CA GLU A 115 -6.14 5.84 4.66
C GLU A 115 -5.29 4.63 5.07
N LEU A 116 -5.42 3.52 4.34
CA LEU A 116 -4.72 2.27 4.66
C LEU A 116 -3.19 2.43 4.58
N ARG A 117 -2.71 3.27 3.64
CA ARG A 117 -1.28 3.54 3.51
C ARG A 117 -0.78 4.51 4.60
N ALA A 118 -1.59 5.48 5.01
CA ALA A 118 -1.29 6.36 6.14
C ALA A 118 -1.17 5.55 7.43
N GLU A 119 -2.10 4.64 7.68
CA GLU A 119 -2.07 3.74 8.86
C GLU A 119 -0.81 2.88 8.88
N ALA A 120 -0.44 2.27 7.74
CA ALA A 120 0.80 1.52 7.62
C ALA A 120 2.04 2.39 7.90
N ARG A 121 2.06 3.63 7.40
CA ARG A 121 3.16 4.56 7.61
C ARG A 121 3.26 5.04 9.06
N LEU A 122 2.14 5.20 9.76
CA LEU A 122 2.11 5.46 11.20
C LEU A 122 2.73 4.30 11.98
N GLY A 123 2.41 3.05 11.61
CA GLY A 123 3.02 1.85 12.18
C GLY A 123 4.53 1.76 11.93
N LEU A 124 5.01 2.31 10.81
CA LEU A 124 6.43 2.42 10.46
C LEU A 124 7.13 3.68 11.01
N ARG A 125 6.44 4.51 11.80
CA ARG A 125 6.94 5.82 12.29
C ARG A 125 7.33 6.81 11.17
N LYS A 126 6.78 6.64 9.96
CA LYS A 126 6.94 7.53 8.81
C LYS A 126 5.89 8.64 8.85
N ALA A 127 5.97 9.48 9.87
CA ALA A 127 4.90 10.41 10.23
C ALA A 127 4.64 11.49 9.16
N ARG A 128 5.67 11.96 8.44
CA ARG A 128 5.50 12.96 7.38
C ARG A 128 4.73 12.39 6.18
N GLU A 129 5.06 11.17 5.80
CA GLU A 129 4.42 10.46 4.69
C GLU A 129 2.99 10.05 5.06
N ALA A 130 2.76 9.65 6.31
CA ALA A 130 1.42 9.41 6.84
C ALA A 130 0.57 10.68 6.81
N LEU A 131 1.12 11.83 7.20
CA LEU A 131 0.44 13.12 7.15
C LEU A 131 0.01 13.47 5.72
N SER A 132 0.89 13.26 4.73
CA SER A 132 0.58 13.49 3.32
C SER A 132 -0.57 12.60 2.82
N ASP A 133 -0.54 11.31 3.15
CA ASP A 133 -1.60 10.38 2.76
C ASP A 133 -2.92 10.70 3.44
N ALA A 134 -2.90 10.94 4.75
CA ALA A 134 -4.12 11.26 5.50
C ALA A 134 -4.75 12.58 5.02
N GLY A 135 -3.93 13.58 4.64
CA GLY A 135 -4.42 14.81 4.01
C GLY A 135 -5.08 14.56 2.65
N ARG A 136 -4.50 13.68 1.81
CA ARG A 136 -5.11 13.28 0.53
C ARG A 136 -6.40 12.49 0.74
N ALA A 137 -6.45 11.62 1.75
CA ALA A 137 -7.66 10.89 2.11
C ALA A 137 -8.78 11.86 2.49
N LEU A 138 -8.49 12.84 3.34
CA LEU A 138 -9.47 13.84 3.77
C LEU A 138 -9.91 14.78 2.63
N ALA A 139 -9.02 15.09 1.68
CA ALA A 139 -9.38 15.88 0.50
C ALA A 139 -10.32 15.13 -0.45
N LEU A 140 -10.20 13.80 -0.52
CA LEU A 140 -11.08 12.94 -1.34
C LEU A 140 -12.38 12.59 -0.63
N ASP A 141 -12.34 12.45 0.70
CA ASP A 141 -13.50 12.24 1.55
C ASP A 141 -13.38 13.15 2.79
N PRO A 142 -13.97 14.36 2.74
CA PRO A 142 -14.01 15.29 3.86
C PRO A 142 -14.73 14.73 5.10
N SER A 143 -15.40 13.58 4.97
CA SER A 143 -16.10 12.91 6.06
C SER A 143 -15.31 11.84 6.80
N SER A 144 -14.12 11.51 6.31
CA SER A 144 -13.32 10.42 6.86
C SER A 144 -12.81 10.71 8.27
N ALA A 145 -13.46 10.10 9.26
CA ALA A 145 -12.96 10.05 10.63
C ALA A 145 -11.59 9.36 10.72
N VAL A 146 -11.36 8.32 9.91
CA VAL A 146 -10.10 7.57 9.87
C VAL A 146 -8.93 8.46 9.42
N ALA A 147 -9.16 9.32 8.42
CA ALA A 147 -8.18 10.29 7.96
C ALA A 147 -7.86 11.33 9.05
N LEU A 148 -8.87 11.86 9.74
CA LEU A 148 -8.69 12.80 10.86
C LEU A 148 -7.89 12.18 12.00
N ARG A 149 -8.21 10.95 12.40
CA ARG A 149 -7.46 10.20 13.41
C ARG A 149 -5.99 10.01 12.99
N SER A 150 -5.77 9.64 11.72
CA SER A 150 -4.43 9.45 11.16
C SER A 150 -3.61 10.75 11.12
N LEU A 151 -4.26 11.89 10.84
CA LEU A 151 -3.64 13.22 10.94
C LEU A 151 -3.24 13.53 12.38
N GLY A 152 -4.11 13.24 13.37
CA GLY A 152 -3.80 13.39 14.79
C GLY A 152 -2.59 12.56 15.21
N ASP A 153 -2.57 11.28 14.86
CA ASP A 153 -1.45 10.37 15.12
C ASP A 153 -0.15 10.82 14.45
N ALA A 154 -0.20 11.28 13.20
CA ALA A 154 0.97 11.78 12.48
C ALA A 154 1.53 13.05 13.14
N GLN A 155 0.67 14.01 13.50
CA GLN A 155 1.09 15.24 14.17
C GLN A 155 1.68 14.96 15.55
N ARG A 156 1.12 13.98 16.28
CA ARG A 156 1.65 13.52 17.56
C ARG A 156 3.06 12.94 17.41
N GLN A 157 3.28 12.06 16.42
CA GLN A 157 4.60 11.50 16.14
C GLN A 157 5.62 12.58 15.70
N LEU A 158 5.15 13.68 15.10
CA LEU A 158 5.97 14.84 14.74
C LEU A 158 6.19 15.83 15.89
N GLY A 159 5.68 15.55 17.10
CA GLY A 159 5.76 16.44 18.26
C GLY A 159 4.90 17.70 18.15
N LYS A 160 4.01 17.80 17.15
CA LYS A 160 3.13 18.96 16.93
C LYS A 160 1.86 18.83 17.78
N ARG A 161 2.03 18.90 19.10
CA ARG A 161 0.97 18.66 20.12
C ARG A 161 -0.34 19.39 19.82
N ARG A 162 -0.29 20.72 19.58
CA ARG A 162 -1.49 21.53 19.28
C ARG A 162 -2.25 21.03 18.05
N LYS A 163 -1.54 20.65 16.98
CA LYS A 163 -2.18 20.12 15.75
C LYS A 163 -2.74 18.71 15.99
N ALA A 164 -2.06 17.90 16.79
CA ALA A 164 -2.56 16.57 17.15
C ALA A 164 -3.90 16.67 17.91
N ILE A 165 -3.97 17.52 18.93
CA ILE A 165 -5.20 17.78 19.69
C ILE A 165 -6.34 18.22 18.77
N TYR A 166 -6.08 19.19 17.90
CA TYR A 166 -7.06 19.69 16.93
C TYR A 166 -7.67 18.56 16.08
N TYR A 167 -6.84 17.71 15.47
CA TYR A 167 -7.35 16.62 14.63
C TYR A 167 -8.03 15.51 15.42
N TYR A 168 -7.60 15.23 16.66
CA TYR A 168 -8.30 14.29 17.53
C TYR A 168 -9.67 14.82 17.97
N GLN A 169 -9.82 16.11 18.24
CA GLN A 169 -11.12 16.72 18.52
C GLN A 169 -12.06 16.62 17.31
N LEU A 170 -11.55 16.91 16.10
CA LEU A 170 -12.32 16.71 14.87
C LEU A 170 -12.71 15.24 14.65
N TYR A 171 -11.81 14.30 14.96
CA TYR A 171 -12.11 12.87 14.92
C TYR A 171 -13.26 12.51 15.86
N LEU A 172 -13.21 12.93 17.13
CA LEU A 172 -14.25 12.64 18.11
C LEU A 172 -15.59 13.30 17.77
N ALA A 173 -15.57 14.50 17.19
CA ALA A 173 -16.77 15.16 16.69
C ALA A 173 -17.41 14.37 15.53
N ARG A 174 -16.59 13.76 14.66
CA ARG A 174 -17.07 12.96 13.53
C ARG A 174 -17.54 11.56 13.92
N ALA A 175 -16.85 10.94 14.87
CA ALA A 175 -17.08 9.56 15.29
C ALA A 175 -17.41 9.53 16.79
N ALA A 176 -18.53 10.15 17.18
CA ALA A 176 -18.92 10.33 18.57
C ALA A 176 -19.00 9.01 19.36
N GLN A 177 -19.37 7.91 18.69
CA GLN A 177 -19.50 6.56 19.25
C GLN A 177 -18.33 5.64 18.88
N ALA A 178 -17.15 6.19 18.56
CA ALA A 178 -15.97 5.39 18.28
C ALA A 178 -15.57 4.54 19.49
N SER A 179 -15.25 3.26 19.27
CA SER A 179 -14.85 2.34 20.33
C SER A 179 -13.53 2.74 21.02
N ASP A 180 -12.68 3.51 20.35
CA ASP A 180 -11.41 4.01 20.88
C ASP A 180 -11.51 5.43 21.47
N ARG A 181 -12.72 6.00 21.61
CA ARG A 181 -12.96 7.35 22.11
C ARG A 181 -12.22 7.65 23.41
N ALA A 182 -12.39 6.81 24.44
CA ALA A 182 -11.75 7.01 25.74
C ALA A 182 -10.22 7.02 25.65
N ALA A 183 -9.64 6.25 24.73
CA ALA A 183 -8.20 6.24 24.48
C ALA A 183 -7.75 7.56 23.84
N ILE A 184 -8.50 8.09 22.86
CA ILE A 184 -8.20 9.38 22.23
C ILE A 184 -8.36 10.54 23.21
N GLU A 185 -9.39 10.55 24.05
CA GLU A 185 -9.56 11.57 25.10
C GLU A 185 -8.41 11.57 26.10
N ARG A 186 -7.89 10.38 26.46
CA ARG A 186 -6.68 10.27 27.29
C ARG A 186 -5.47 10.87 26.59
N VAL A 187 -5.26 10.56 25.31
CA VAL A 187 -4.16 11.13 24.52
C VAL A 187 -4.26 12.65 24.43
N ILE A 188 -5.46 13.22 24.28
CA ILE A 188 -5.66 14.68 24.29
C ILE A 188 -5.20 15.28 25.62
N ARG A 189 -5.66 14.73 26.76
CA ARG A 189 -5.25 15.20 28.10
C ARG A 189 -3.74 15.14 28.31
N GLU A 190 -3.10 14.05 27.89
CA GLU A 190 -1.64 13.91 27.94
C GLU A 190 -0.91 14.97 27.10
N LEU A 191 -1.45 15.31 25.93
CA LEU A 191 -0.87 16.32 25.05
C LEU A 191 -1.08 17.75 25.57
N GLU A 192 -2.13 18.00 26.34
CA GLU A 192 -2.46 19.27 27.00
C GLU A 192 -1.59 19.55 28.23
N MET A 193 -1.13 18.50 28.92
CA MET A 193 -0.22 18.68 30.05
C MET A 193 1.09 19.34 29.58
N PRO A 194 1.55 20.40 30.27
CA PRO A 194 2.88 20.97 30.02
C PRO A 194 3.91 19.87 30.27
N GLY A 195 4.81 19.65 29.30
CA GLY A 195 5.85 18.64 29.45
C GLY A 195 6.65 18.91 30.70
N GLY A 196 6.81 17.90 31.56
CA GLY A 196 7.76 17.95 32.66
C GLY A 196 9.12 18.36 32.12
N SER A 197 9.61 19.46 32.66
CA SER A 197 10.98 19.96 32.53
C SER A 197 12.01 18.88 32.79
#